data_AF-A0A9N9CKN0-F1
#
_entry.id   AF-A0A9N9CKN0-F1
#
_cell.length_a   1.000
_cell.length_b   1.000
_cell.length_c   1.000
_cell.angle_alpha   90.00
_cell.angle_beta   90.00
_cell.angle_gamma   90.00
#
_symmetry.space_group_name_H-M   'P 1'
#
loop_
_entity.id
_entity.type
_entity.pdbx_description
1 polymer ?
#
loop_
_entity_poly.entity_id
_entity_poly.type
_entity_poly.pdbx_seq_one_letter_code
_entity_poly.pdbx_strand_id
1 'polypeptide(L)'
;MSATMKGMSYYEVLGVHSSATESEIKKAMKYHPDKNPDKTASEKFKEISHAYDILTDPEKRHIYDNYGEDGLNGSSSGGMSAEEIFANLFNNLGGHGFGPFGGRSRQRRGEDIIKTFDVTLEDLYNGKTTKFLLQKDIVCPGCHGKGGKVGAMRKCTECDGRGFKIIMRRVGPGIMQRTQIVCPNCNGEGEALRERDKCKKCKGTKVVKEKKYLDIYIDKGMQDGQKIVMQGEADQEPGVETGDVIFVLKQKEHDRFKREGDDLLITVTITLAEALCGFSKVLITHLDGRGLVISQPSGEVITPGIVKRIANEGMPHYKRSDERGNLYVKFNVEFPTSMWTSPDKLQILESVLPPRTPEDISSRPEVVDDVELIDGDFGEWYDMLGSKNGFKKLKFSNEYDNAASKEKRALLNHKENEVLRKTVNKILVATHTKKRLKSILTTKLTECGWKRDLKKRIKESIKAKGIHNATVDQLENDWLQYGRKSVPESIKVDLLRRIKEFIDNNVTVDSEEADIGGIDPSKEQLT
;
A
#
# COMPACT_ATOMS: atom_id res chain seq x y z
N MET A 1 -6.65 5.91 56.08
CA MET A 1 -5.47 5.67 56.92
C MET A 1 -4.43 4.98 56.05
N SER A 2 -3.35 5.67 55.68
CA SER A 2 -2.27 5.13 54.85
C SER A 2 -1.25 4.46 55.75
N ALA A 3 -1.23 3.13 55.77
CA ALA A 3 -0.21 2.36 56.48
C ALA A 3 0.98 2.13 55.54
N THR A 4 2.15 2.63 55.93
CA THR A 4 3.46 2.30 55.36
C THR A 4 3.72 0.80 55.48
N MET A 5 3.80 0.07 54.35
CA MET A 5 4.00 -1.39 54.29
C MET A 5 5.47 -1.82 54.47
N LYS A 6 6.32 -0.94 55.00
CA LYS A 6 7.74 -1.20 55.16
C LYS A 6 7.97 -2.03 56.42
N GLY A 7 8.22 -3.33 56.25
CA GLY A 7 8.41 -4.31 57.33
C GLY A 7 7.32 -5.38 57.43
N MET A 8 6.39 -5.48 56.46
CA MET A 8 5.41 -6.57 56.37
C MET A 8 6.02 -7.80 55.70
N SER A 9 5.67 -8.99 56.17
CA SER A 9 6.11 -10.24 55.54
C SER A 9 5.46 -10.42 54.16
N TYR A 10 6.11 -11.13 53.22
CA TYR A 10 5.53 -11.42 51.90
C TYR A 10 4.18 -12.14 51.96
N TYR A 11 3.93 -12.90 53.03
CA TYR A 11 2.63 -13.51 53.30
C TYR A 11 1.56 -12.46 53.60
N GLU A 12 1.87 -11.45 54.41
CA GLU A 12 0.99 -10.32 54.72
C GLU A 12 0.76 -9.41 53.51
N VAL A 13 1.78 -9.21 52.66
CA VAL A 13 1.66 -8.46 51.40
C VAL A 13 0.70 -9.15 50.44
N LEU A 14 0.71 -10.48 50.38
CA LEU A 14 -0.24 -11.28 49.59
C LEU A 14 -1.58 -11.53 50.30
N GLY A 15 -1.73 -11.12 51.56
CA GLY A 15 -2.93 -11.34 52.37
C GLY A 15 -3.22 -12.81 52.67
N VAL A 16 -2.19 -13.66 52.69
CA VAL A 16 -2.28 -15.10 52.97
C VAL A 16 -1.55 -15.46 54.26
N HIS A 17 -1.92 -16.57 54.89
CA HIS A 17 -1.26 -17.05 56.11
C HIS A 17 0.14 -17.63 55.78
N SER A 18 1.09 -17.59 56.73
CA SER A 18 2.44 -18.16 56.54
C SER A 18 2.44 -19.67 56.24
N SER A 19 1.40 -20.37 56.67
CA SER A 19 1.16 -21.78 56.35
C SER A 19 0.40 -22.02 55.02
N ALA A 20 0.23 -21.00 54.18
CA ALA A 20 -0.56 -21.10 52.95
C ALA A 20 0.02 -22.13 51.98
N THR A 21 -0.87 -22.92 51.39
CA THR A 21 -0.54 -23.89 50.35
C THR A 21 -0.20 -23.19 49.04
N GLU A 22 0.56 -23.84 48.15
CA GLU A 22 0.90 -23.29 46.83
C GLU A 22 -0.35 -22.90 46.02
N SER A 23 -1.46 -23.62 46.23
CA SER A 23 -2.74 -23.33 45.58
C SER A 23 -3.41 -22.04 46.06
N GLU A 24 -3.19 -21.66 47.33
CA GLU A 24 -3.73 -20.43 47.94
C GLU A 24 -2.90 -19.21 47.53
N ILE A 25 -1.58 -19.37 47.47
CA ILE A 25 -0.65 -18.34 46.96
C ILE A 25 -0.96 -18.04 45.48
N LYS A 26 -1.21 -19.07 44.65
CA LYS A 26 -1.65 -18.90 43.25
C LYS A 26 -2.99 -18.19 43.10
N LYS A 27 -3.89 -18.29 44.08
CA LYS A 27 -5.19 -17.61 44.05
C LYS A 27 -5.12 -16.14 44.45
N ALA A 28 -4.14 -15.76 45.27
CA ALA A 28 -3.98 -14.39 45.77
C ALA A 28 -3.72 -13.36 44.66
N MET A 29 -3.12 -13.75 43.53
CA MET A 29 -2.78 -12.85 42.41
C MET A 29 -3.97 -12.42 41.52
N LYS A 30 -5.21 -12.80 41.84
CA LYS A 30 -6.40 -12.46 41.01
C LYS A 30 -6.97 -11.04 41.23
N TYR A 31 -6.36 -10.19 42.04
CA TYR A 31 -6.81 -8.81 42.20
C TYR A 31 -6.23 -7.89 41.12
N HIS A 32 -7.05 -7.65 40.09
CA HIS A 32 -6.77 -6.72 38.99
C HIS A 32 -6.76 -5.25 39.51
N PRO A 33 -5.88 -4.37 39.00
CA PRO A 33 -5.83 -2.94 39.35
C PRO A 33 -7.06 -2.13 38.88
N ASP A 34 -8.11 -2.81 38.45
CA ASP A 34 -9.36 -2.25 37.96
C ASP A 34 -10.30 -1.78 39.08
N LYS A 35 -9.93 -2.01 40.35
CA LYS A 35 -10.73 -1.63 41.52
C LYS A 35 -10.20 -0.43 42.31
N ASN A 36 -9.02 0.13 41.98
CA ASN A 36 -8.53 1.33 42.65
C ASN A 36 -7.51 2.14 41.81
N PRO A 37 -7.96 3.09 40.97
CA PRO A 37 -7.12 3.85 40.04
C PRO A 37 -6.42 5.04 40.72
N ASP A 38 -5.47 4.76 41.62
CA ASP A 38 -4.60 5.79 42.22
C ASP A 38 -3.12 5.52 41.94
N LYS A 39 -2.30 6.58 41.79
CA LYS A 39 -0.84 6.47 41.51
C LYS A 39 -0.06 5.68 42.57
N THR A 40 -0.58 5.57 43.79
CA THR A 40 -0.01 4.72 44.86
C THR A 40 -0.24 3.21 44.65
N ALA A 41 -1.10 2.82 43.70
CA ALA A 41 -1.37 1.41 43.38
C ALA A 41 -0.22 0.75 42.59
N SER A 42 0.58 1.53 41.86
CA SER A 42 1.70 1.00 41.07
C SER A 42 2.83 0.46 41.96
N GLU A 43 3.16 1.13 43.06
CA GLU A 43 4.18 0.69 44.01
C GLU A 43 3.71 -0.56 44.77
N LYS A 44 2.46 -0.56 45.24
CA LYS A 44 1.85 -1.74 45.87
C LYS A 44 1.79 -2.94 44.93
N PHE A 45 1.53 -2.71 43.64
CA PHE A 45 1.54 -3.78 42.64
C PHE A 45 2.93 -4.41 42.48
N LYS A 46 3.99 -3.59 42.45
CA LYS A 46 5.38 -4.09 42.39
C LYS A 46 5.70 -4.98 43.59
N GLU A 47 5.30 -4.56 44.80
CA GLU A 47 5.52 -5.33 46.03
C GLU A 47 4.71 -6.64 46.05
N ILE A 48 3.45 -6.61 45.60
CA ILE A 48 2.59 -7.80 45.48
C ILE A 48 3.15 -8.79 44.45
N SER A 49 3.58 -8.31 43.28
CA SER A 49 4.22 -9.16 42.27
C SER A 49 5.52 -9.78 42.78
N HIS A 50 6.34 -8.99 43.50
CA HIS A 50 7.59 -9.48 44.09
C HIS A 50 7.35 -10.57 45.16
N ALA A 51 6.40 -10.34 46.07
CA ALA A 51 6.02 -11.32 47.09
C ALA A 51 5.48 -12.61 46.46
N TYR A 52 4.69 -12.50 45.37
CA TYR A 52 4.19 -13.65 44.62
C TYR A 52 5.30 -14.48 43.99
N ASP A 53 6.28 -13.84 43.33
CA ASP A 53 7.38 -14.51 42.65
C ASP A 53 8.26 -15.31 43.63
N ILE A 54 8.46 -14.78 44.83
CA ILE A 54 9.26 -15.44 45.88
C ILE A 54 8.48 -16.61 46.50
N LEU A 55 7.19 -16.42 46.79
CA LEU A 55 6.38 -17.44 47.48
C LEU A 55 5.86 -18.55 46.56
N THR A 56 5.88 -18.35 45.24
CA THR A 56 5.48 -19.35 44.24
C THR A 56 6.60 -20.36 43.94
N ASP A 57 7.87 -19.93 44.05
CA ASP A 57 9.02 -20.81 43.82
C ASP A 57 9.38 -21.57 45.11
N PRO A 58 9.36 -22.91 45.12
CA PRO A 58 9.64 -23.70 46.31
C PRO A 58 11.02 -23.45 46.93
N GLU A 59 12.04 -23.18 46.11
CA GLU A 59 13.40 -22.92 46.61
C GLU A 59 13.53 -21.52 47.19
N LYS A 60 12.96 -20.51 46.51
CA LYS A 60 12.98 -19.12 47.02
C LYS A 60 12.13 -18.95 48.26
N ARG A 61 10.97 -19.61 48.31
CA ARG A 61 10.13 -19.68 49.51
C ARG A 61 10.91 -20.29 50.67
N HIS A 62 11.60 -21.41 50.45
CA HIS A 62 12.42 -22.04 51.49
C HIS A 62 13.57 -21.13 51.97
N ILE A 63 14.22 -20.38 51.07
CA ILE A 63 15.27 -19.41 51.46
C ILE A 63 14.67 -18.27 52.28
N TYR A 64 13.54 -17.71 51.84
CA TYR A 64 12.84 -16.64 52.55
C TYR A 64 12.33 -17.08 53.93
N ASP A 65 11.75 -18.27 54.03
CA ASP A 65 11.22 -18.83 55.28
C ASP A 65 12.32 -19.08 56.32
N ASN A 66 13.55 -19.37 55.87
CA ASN A 66 14.68 -19.65 56.76
C ASN A 66 15.55 -18.42 57.08
N TYR A 67 15.68 -17.47 56.15
CA TYR A 67 16.66 -16.38 56.23
C TYR A 67 16.06 -14.98 56.02
N GLY A 68 14.75 -14.86 55.84
CA GLY A 68 14.08 -13.58 55.59
C GLY A 68 14.49 -12.92 54.27
N GLU A 69 14.19 -11.63 54.11
CA GLU A 69 14.53 -10.86 52.90
C GLU A 69 16.04 -10.78 52.64
N ASP A 70 16.86 -10.82 53.71
CA ASP A 70 18.32 -10.76 53.61
C ASP A 70 18.93 -11.99 52.93
N GLY A 71 18.28 -13.17 53.06
CA GLY A 71 18.69 -14.41 52.39
C GLY A 71 18.51 -14.38 50.88
N LEU A 72 17.62 -13.51 50.37
CA LEU A 72 17.35 -13.36 48.93
C LEU A 72 18.32 -12.38 48.26
N ASN A 73 18.89 -11.45 49.02
CA ASN A 73 19.89 -10.47 48.55
C ASN A 73 21.33 -11.00 48.58
N GLY A 74 21.56 -12.21 49.10
CA GLY A 74 22.89 -12.79 49.36
C GLY A 74 23.71 -13.26 48.15
N SER A 75 23.34 -12.92 46.91
CA SER A 75 24.07 -13.37 45.71
C SER A 75 24.39 -12.24 44.73
N SER A 76 24.92 -11.11 45.22
CA SER A 76 25.36 -10.00 44.35
C SER A 76 26.54 -9.22 44.94
N SER A 77 27.74 -9.78 44.86
CA SER A 77 28.98 -9.02 44.96
C SER A 77 29.40 -8.56 43.55
N GLY A 78 29.05 -7.32 43.21
CA GLY A 78 29.51 -6.65 41.99
C GLY A 78 28.54 -5.57 41.53
N GLY A 79 28.93 -4.30 41.69
CA GLY A 79 28.08 -3.14 41.41
C GLY A 79 27.65 -3.04 39.95
N MET A 80 26.39 -3.43 39.68
CA MET A 80 25.59 -3.03 38.53
C MET A 80 24.17 -2.76 39.02
N SER A 81 23.52 -1.74 38.46
CA SER A 81 22.19 -1.29 38.90
C SER A 81 21.12 -2.38 38.70
N ALA A 82 20.12 -2.41 39.58
CA ALA A 82 19.02 -3.40 39.53
C ALA A 82 18.25 -3.33 38.19
N GLU A 83 18.18 -2.16 37.57
CA GLU A 83 17.61 -1.96 36.23
C GLU A 83 18.40 -2.68 35.12
N GLU A 84 19.73 -2.75 35.19
CA GLU A 84 20.55 -3.47 34.19
C GLU A 84 20.51 -5.00 34.39
N ILE A 85 20.35 -5.47 35.62
CA ILE A 85 20.17 -6.90 35.93
C ILE A 85 18.80 -7.38 35.45
N PHE A 86 17.75 -6.57 35.60
CA PHE A 86 16.42 -6.89 35.10
C PHE A 86 16.36 -6.86 33.57
N ALA A 87 17.02 -5.87 32.93
CA ALA A 87 17.14 -5.81 31.47
C ALA A 87 17.95 -6.98 30.90
N ASN A 88 19.03 -7.41 31.56
CA ASN A 88 19.82 -8.56 31.11
C ASN A 88 19.18 -9.91 31.42
N LEU A 89 18.38 -10.03 32.48
CA LEU A 89 17.59 -11.23 32.77
C LEU A 89 16.42 -11.37 31.79
N PHE A 90 15.74 -10.27 31.45
CA PHE A 90 14.66 -10.27 30.45
C PHE A 90 15.19 -10.48 29.02
N ASN A 91 16.38 -9.95 28.69
CA ASN A 91 17.04 -10.22 27.42
C ASN A 91 17.71 -11.61 27.34
N ASN A 92 18.06 -12.26 28.46
CA ASN A 92 18.50 -13.68 28.47
C ASN A 92 17.35 -14.69 28.63
N LEU A 93 16.16 -14.27 29.04
CA LEU A 93 14.96 -15.13 29.02
C LEU A 93 14.37 -15.27 27.61
N GLY A 94 14.88 -14.49 26.64
CA GLY A 94 14.54 -14.54 25.22
C GLY A 94 15.48 -15.38 24.35
N GLY A 95 16.55 -15.98 24.89
CA GLY A 95 17.42 -16.86 24.10
C GLY A 95 18.68 -17.31 24.81
N HIS A 96 18.86 -18.63 24.87
CA HIS A 96 20.05 -19.39 25.32
C HIS A 96 20.14 -19.67 26.83
N GLY A 97 19.35 -20.67 27.27
CA GLY A 97 19.50 -21.30 28.57
C GLY A 97 20.82 -22.07 28.72
N PHE A 98 21.47 -21.88 29.88
CA PHE A 98 22.53 -22.74 30.39
C PHE A 98 22.05 -23.46 31.65
N GLY A 99 21.82 -24.75 31.51
CA GLY A 99 21.73 -25.73 32.59
C GLY A 99 22.18 -27.08 32.01
N PRO A 100 23.38 -27.59 32.36
CA PRO A 100 23.99 -28.70 31.63
C PRO A 100 23.58 -30.07 32.21
N PHE A 101 22.31 -30.34 32.49
CA PHE A 101 21.82 -31.69 32.78
C PHE A 101 20.29 -31.76 32.59
N GLY A 102 19.82 -32.65 31.70
CA GLY A 102 18.39 -32.99 31.60
C GLY A 102 17.66 -32.49 30.35
N GLY A 103 18.14 -32.82 29.15
CA GLY A 103 17.38 -32.64 27.92
C GLY A 103 16.17 -33.58 27.87
N ARG A 104 15.00 -33.12 28.32
CA ARG A 104 13.74 -33.65 27.77
C ARG A 104 13.81 -33.41 26.27
N SER A 105 13.86 -34.50 25.50
CA SER A 105 13.72 -34.46 24.05
C SER A 105 12.37 -33.84 23.72
N ARG A 106 12.32 -32.51 23.60
CA ARG A 106 11.27 -31.86 22.82
C ARG A 106 11.44 -32.42 21.43
N GLN A 107 10.46 -33.19 20.95
CA GLN A 107 10.38 -33.53 19.54
C GLN A 107 10.56 -32.23 18.77
N ARG A 108 11.58 -32.19 17.91
CA ARG A 108 11.82 -31.03 17.07
C ARG A 108 10.60 -30.92 16.16
N ARG A 109 9.93 -29.77 16.18
CA ARG A 109 8.88 -29.43 15.24
C ARG A 109 9.51 -28.74 14.05
N GLY A 110 9.05 -29.08 12.85
CA GLY A 110 9.45 -28.47 11.59
C GLY A 110 8.95 -27.04 11.50
N GLU A 111 9.54 -26.30 10.57
CA GLU A 111 9.21 -24.89 10.36
C GLU A 111 7.83 -24.72 9.71
N ASP A 112 7.10 -23.68 10.14
CA ASP A 112 5.81 -23.33 9.56
C ASP A 112 6.00 -22.62 8.20
N ILE A 113 5.12 -22.90 7.23
CA ILE A 113 5.12 -22.25 5.93
C ILE A 113 4.10 -21.11 5.96
N ILE A 114 4.58 -19.86 5.87
CA ILE A 114 3.70 -18.68 5.76
C ILE A 114 3.48 -18.34 4.29
N LYS A 115 2.23 -18.27 3.85
CA LYS A 115 1.84 -17.84 2.49
C LYS A 115 0.85 -16.70 2.55
N THR A 116 1.03 -15.69 1.71
CA THR A 116 0.02 -14.64 1.51
C THR A 116 -1.02 -15.13 0.51
N PHE A 117 -2.30 -14.94 0.84
CA PHE A 117 -3.42 -15.30 -0.03
C PHE A 117 -4.22 -14.05 -0.35
N ASP A 118 -4.17 -13.60 -1.60
CA ASP A 118 -4.87 -12.39 -2.01
C ASP A 118 -6.38 -12.63 -2.14
N VAL A 119 -7.18 -11.80 -1.49
CA VAL A 119 -8.65 -11.88 -1.47
C VAL A 119 -9.26 -10.56 -1.92
N THR A 120 -10.38 -10.62 -2.65
CA THR A 120 -11.13 -9.41 -3.01
C THR A 120 -12.11 -9.04 -1.90
N LEU A 121 -12.63 -7.81 -1.93
CA LEU A 121 -13.60 -7.34 -0.94
C LEU A 121 -14.93 -8.12 -1.05
N GLU A 122 -15.32 -8.53 -2.26
CA GLU A 122 -16.49 -9.38 -2.54
C GLU A 122 -16.31 -10.78 -1.98
N ASP A 123 -15.11 -11.35 -2.06
CA ASP A 123 -14.78 -12.66 -1.49
C ASP A 123 -14.96 -12.63 0.04
N LEU A 124 -14.54 -11.54 0.70
CA LEU A 124 -14.69 -11.32 2.14
C LEU A 124 -16.15 -11.03 2.56
N TYR A 125 -16.94 -10.44 1.67
CA TYR A 125 -18.34 -10.10 1.92
C TYR A 125 -19.26 -11.31 1.75
N ASN A 126 -19.11 -12.05 0.65
CA ASN A 126 -19.97 -13.19 0.31
C ASN A 126 -19.47 -14.51 0.91
N GLY A 127 -18.20 -14.58 1.28
CA GLY A 127 -17.51 -15.82 1.61
C GLY A 127 -17.16 -16.62 0.36
N LYS A 128 -16.07 -17.38 0.42
CA LYS A 128 -15.57 -18.14 -0.73
C LYS A 128 -14.79 -19.37 -0.30
N THR A 129 -14.96 -20.46 -1.03
CA THR A 129 -14.07 -21.62 -0.91
C THR A 129 -13.21 -21.71 -2.15
N THR A 130 -11.89 -21.74 -1.99
CA THR A 130 -10.94 -21.85 -3.11
C THR A 130 -9.93 -22.96 -2.88
N LYS A 131 -9.47 -23.59 -3.95
CA LYS A 131 -8.41 -24.60 -3.88
C LYS A 131 -7.06 -23.95 -4.12
N PHE A 132 -6.11 -24.15 -3.22
CA PHE A 132 -4.73 -23.68 -3.35
C PHE A 132 -3.79 -24.87 -3.58
N LEU A 133 -2.99 -24.80 -4.64
CA LEU A 133 -1.99 -25.82 -4.93
C LEU A 133 -0.72 -25.55 -4.12
N LEU A 134 -0.50 -26.33 -3.07
CA LEU A 134 0.73 -26.30 -2.29
C LEU A 134 1.70 -27.36 -2.83
N GLN A 135 2.95 -26.96 -3.06
CA GLN A 135 4.05 -27.88 -3.28
C GLN A 135 4.87 -27.97 -2.00
N LYS A 136 4.95 -29.17 -1.42
CA LYS A 136 5.64 -29.43 -0.16
C LYS A 136 6.55 -30.66 -0.25
N ASP A 137 7.50 -30.75 0.65
CA ASP A 137 8.33 -31.93 0.83
C ASP A 137 7.60 -32.93 1.75
N ILE A 138 7.48 -34.17 1.30
CA ILE A 138 6.97 -35.28 2.11
C ILE A 138 8.06 -36.32 2.34
N VAL A 139 7.98 -37.04 3.46
CA VAL A 139 8.87 -38.18 3.70
C VAL A 139 8.71 -39.19 2.56
N CYS A 140 9.84 -39.58 1.95
CA CYS A 140 9.83 -40.39 0.74
C CYS A 140 9.07 -41.71 0.99
N PRO A 141 7.94 -41.97 0.28
CA PRO A 141 7.14 -43.17 0.50
C PRO A 141 7.87 -44.45 0.04
N GLY A 142 8.93 -44.32 -0.78
CA GLY A 142 9.71 -45.46 -1.27
C GLY A 142 10.79 -45.95 -0.31
N CYS A 143 11.22 -45.13 0.66
CA CYS A 143 12.23 -45.52 1.66
C CYS A 143 11.86 -45.14 3.09
N HIS A 144 10.67 -44.57 3.31
CA HIS A 144 10.14 -44.12 4.60
C HIS A 144 11.16 -43.27 5.38
N GLY A 145 11.80 -42.32 4.70
CA GLY A 145 12.76 -41.39 5.32
C GLY A 145 14.16 -41.98 5.56
N LYS A 146 14.45 -43.23 5.17
CA LYS A 146 15.77 -43.85 5.34
C LYS A 146 16.81 -43.43 4.29
N GLY A 147 16.37 -42.89 3.15
CA GLY A 147 17.25 -42.42 2.07
C GLY A 147 17.85 -43.51 1.18
N GLY A 148 17.81 -44.77 1.60
CA GLY A 148 18.34 -45.92 0.85
C GLY A 148 17.66 -47.23 1.22
N LYS A 149 18.21 -48.35 0.74
CA LYS A 149 17.76 -49.69 1.14
C LYS A 149 17.96 -49.90 2.65
N VAL A 150 17.07 -50.67 3.27
CA VAL A 150 17.18 -50.99 4.71
C VAL A 150 18.53 -51.66 5.00
N GLY A 151 19.28 -51.13 5.97
CA GLY A 151 20.61 -51.64 6.34
C GLY A 151 21.77 -51.21 5.43
N ALA A 152 21.53 -50.33 4.44
CA ALA A 152 22.57 -49.86 3.55
C ALA A 152 23.40 -48.67 4.09
N MET A 153 22.99 -48.08 5.22
CA MET A 153 23.75 -47.05 5.91
C MET A 153 25.10 -47.58 6.37
N ARG A 154 26.16 -46.81 6.11
CA ARG A 154 27.53 -47.12 6.52
C ARG A 154 28.14 -45.88 7.14
N LYS A 155 29.05 -46.09 8.10
CA LYS A 155 29.87 -45.02 8.66
C LYS A 155 30.56 -44.24 7.54
N CYS A 156 30.43 -42.92 7.55
CA CYS A 156 31.04 -42.06 6.56
C CYS A 156 32.57 -42.14 6.67
N THR A 157 33.22 -42.54 5.58
CA THR A 157 34.68 -42.72 5.50
C THR A 157 35.45 -41.40 5.47
N GLU A 158 34.79 -40.29 5.14
CA GLU A 158 35.44 -38.99 5.01
C GLU A 158 35.58 -38.25 6.35
N CYS A 159 34.67 -38.49 7.29
CA CYS A 159 34.68 -37.89 8.62
C CYS A 159 34.81 -38.93 9.73
N ASP A 160 35.00 -40.21 9.39
CA ASP A 160 34.95 -41.34 10.33
C ASP A 160 33.73 -41.29 11.24
N GLY A 161 32.56 -41.01 10.69
CA GLY A 161 31.32 -40.91 11.46
C GLY A 161 31.20 -39.70 12.38
N ARG A 162 32.12 -38.73 12.31
CA ARG A 162 32.05 -37.51 13.13
C ARG A 162 31.05 -36.49 12.60
N GLY A 163 30.62 -36.58 11.33
CA GLY A 163 29.69 -35.63 10.70
C GLY A 163 30.33 -34.30 10.28
N PHE A 164 31.55 -34.00 10.74
CA PHE A 164 32.28 -32.76 10.41
C PHE A 164 33.76 -33.02 10.12
N LYS A 165 34.39 -32.08 9.43
CA LYS A 165 35.84 -32.05 9.18
C LYS A 165 36.44 -30.79 9.79
N ILE A 166 37.64 -30.90 10.32
CA ILE A 166 38.40 -29.75 10.83
C ILE A 166 39.34 -29.31 9.71
N ILE A 167 39.12 -28.11 9.17
CA ILE A 167 40.00 -27.49 8.18
C ILE A 167 40.79 -26.34 8.82
N MET A 168 42.06 -26.21 8.46
CA MET A 168 42.88 -25.06 8.88
C MET A 168 42.60 -23.91 7.91
N ARG A 169 41.93 -22.84 8.36
CA ARG A 169 41.70 -21.64 7.56
C ARG A 169 42.60 -20.51 8.07
N ARG A 170 43.36 -19.89 7.16
CA ARG A 170 44.14 -18.69 7.48
C ARG A 170 43.19 -17.49 7.51
N VAL A 171 42.95 -16.96 8.72
CA VAL A 171 42.05 -15.81 8.95
C VAL A 171 42.79 -14.48 8.97
N GLY A 172 44.13 -14.51 8.99
CA GLY A 172 44.96 -13.31 8.89
C GLY A 172 46.46 -13.63 8.78
N PRO A 173 47.32 -12.61 8.69
CA PRO A 173 48.77 -12.78 8.72
C PRO A 173 49.18 -13.50 10.01
N GLY A 174 49.85 -14.66 9.89
CA GLY A 174 50.31 -15.45 11.03
C GLY A 174 49.23 -16.26 11.80
N ILE A 175 47.93 -16.03 11.57
CA ILE A 175 46.86 -16.70 12.32
C ILE A 175 46.20 -17.79 11.46
N MET A 176 46.46 -19.05 11.82
CA MET A 176 45.71 -20.21 11.31
C MET A 176 44.68 -20.64 12.36
N GLN A 177 43.41 -20.61 12.00
CA GLN A 177 42.32 -21.08 12.86
C GLN A 177 41.81 -22.44 12.38
N ARG A 178 41.55 -23.34 13.33
CA ARG A 178 40.82 -24.59 13.07
C ARG A 178 39.34 -24.25 12.92
N THR A 179 38.81 -24.36 11.71
CA THR A 179 37.37 -24.19 11.44
C THR A 179 36.74 -25.55 11.23
N GLN A 180 35.67 -25.83 11.95
CA GLN A 180 34.84 -27.00 11.75
C GLN A 180 33.87 -26.76 10.59
N ILE A 181 33.92 -27.60 9.56
CA ILE A 181 32.96 -27.60 8.46
C ILE A 181 32.13 -28.88 8.49
N VAL A 182 30.85 -28.79 8.12
CA VAL A 182 29.99 -29.98 7.97
C VAL A 182 30.59 -30.88 6.87
N CYS A 183 30.67 -32.18 7.12
CA CYS A 183 31.27 -33.11 6.17
C CYS A 183 30.39 -33.20 4.90
N PRO A 184 30.90 -32.84 3.70
CA PRO A 184 30.07 -32.76 2.49
C PRO A 184 29.54 -34.12 2.01
N ASN A 185 30.19 -35.23 2.39
CA ASN A 185 29.76 -36.57 1.99
C ASN A 185 28.64 -37.17 2.86
N CYS A 186 28.46 -36.71 4.10
CA CYS A 186 27.35 -37.18 4.96
C CYS A 186 26.43 -36.05 5.45
N ASN A 187 26.69 -34.80 5.04
CA ASN A 187 25.94 -33.61 5.45
C ASN A 187 25.70 -33.49 6.96
N GLY A 188 26.64 -33.96 7.78
CA GLY A 188 26.51 -33.90 9.24
C GLY A 188 26.00 -35.18 9.90
N GLU A 189 25.46 -36.14 9.14
CA GLU A 189 24.83 -37.34 9.71
C GLU A 189 25.83 -38.38 10.23
N GLY A 190 27.10 -38.32 9.81
CA GLY A 190 28.12 -39.32 10.16
C GLY A 190 27.94 -40.67 9.44
N GLU A 191 26.81 -40.88 8.77
CA GLU A 191 26.57 -42.04 7.92
C GLU A 191 26.40 -41.62 6.46
N ALA A 192 26.85 -42.46 5.54
CA ALA A 192 26.79 -42.21 4.10
C ALA A 192 26.28 -43.45 3.37
N LEU A 193 25.46 -43.21 2.35
CA LEU A 193 24.94 -44.23 1.44
C LEU A 193 25.81 -44.30 0.18
N ARG A 194 26.13 -45.51 -0.26
CA ARG A 194 26.76 -45.73 -1.58
C ARG A 194 25.76 -45.39 -2.69
N GLU A 195 26.26 -44.90 -3.82
CA GLU A 195 25.41 -44.42 -4.93
C GLU A 195 24.35 -45.44 -5.37
N ARG A 196 24.75 -46.71 -5.50
CA ARG A 196 23.87 -47.84 -5.88
C ARG A 196 22.78 -48.18 -4.86
N ASP A 197 22.98 -47.78 -3.61
CA ASP A 197 22.10 -48.11 -2.48
C ASP A 197 21.18 -46.95 -2.10
N LYS A 198 21.38 -45.79 -2.72
CA LYS A 198 20.46 -44.64 -2.63
C LYS A 198 19.09 -45.02 -3.18
N CYS A 199 18.04 -44.48 -2.56
CA CYS A 199 16.68 -44.67 -3.01
C CYS A 199 16.51 -44.08 -4.43
N LYS A 200 15.87 -44.82 -5.34
CA LYS A 200 15.64 -44.35 -6.72
C LYS A 200 14.74 -43.10 -6.81
N LYS A 201 13.79 -42.95 -5.87
CA LYS A 201 12.83 -41.82 -5.85
C LYS A 201 13.45 -40.53 -5.31
N CYS A 202 14.03 -40.57 -4.11
CA CYS A 202 14.61 -39.39 -3.45
C CYS A 202 16.12 -39.23 -3.67
N LYS A 203 16.80 -40.17 -4.32
CA LYS A 203 18.26 -40.13 -4.58
C LYS A 203 19.10 -39.87 -3.31
N GLY A 204 18.66 -40.38 -2.16
CA GLY A 204 19.36 -40.18 -0.88
C GLY A 204 18.86 -39.02 -0.01
N THR A 205 18.03 -38.10 -0.53
CA THR A 205 17.57 -36.91 0.23
C THR A 205 16.49 -37.19 1.28
N LYS A 206 15.98 -38.43 1.36
CA LYS A 206 14.94 -38.89 2.30
C LYS A 206 13.54 -38.28 2.13
N VAL A 207 13.41 -37.16 1.41
CA VAL A 207 12.14 -36.48 1.09
C VAL A 207 11.88 -36.40 -0.42
N VAL A 208 10.62 -36.24 -0.82
CA VAL A 208 10.20 -36.01 -2.21
C VAL A 208 9.17 -34.88 -2.27
N LYS A 209 9.19 -34.10 -3.36
CA LYS A 209 8.22 -33.02 -3.59
C LYS A 209 6.86 -33.60 -4.01
N GLU A 210 5.82 -33.26 -3.26
CA GLU A 210 4.43 -33.57 -3.56
C GLU A 210 3.65 -32.29 -3.84
N LYS A 211 2.71 -32.36 -4.78
CA LYS A 211 1.74 -31.29 -5.05
C LYS A 211 0.40 -31.70 -4.45
N LYS A 212 -0.13 -30.90 -3.52
CA LYS A 212 -1.41 -31.15 -2.83
C LYS A 212 -2.31 -29.93 -2.96
N TYR A 213 -3.59 -30.18 -3.24
CA TYR A 213 -4.61 -29.14 -3.20
C TYR A 213 -5.13 -28.99 -1.76
N LEU A 214 -5.08 -27.77 -1.24
CA LEU A 214 -5.65 -27.40 0.05
C LEU A 214 -6.90 -26.55 -0.19
N ASP A 215 -7.99 -26.91 0.46
CA ASP A 215 -9.23 -26.14 0.39
C ASP A 215 -9.17 -25.02 1.45
N ILE A 216 -9.17 -23.77 0.98
CA ILE A 216 -9.15 -22.57 1.80
C ILE A 216 -10.56 -22.03 1.88
N TYR A 217 -11.08 -21.95 3.11
CA TYR A 217 -12.38 -21.39 3.44
C TYR A 217 -12.21 -19.95 3.90
N ILE A 218 -12.79 -19.02 3.15
CA ILE A 218 -12.86 -17.61 3.48
C ILE A 218 -14.26 -17.35 4.00
N ASP A 219 -14.37 -17.18 5.31
CA ASP A 219 -15.62 -16.86 5.97
C ASP A 219 -16.01 -15.41 5.73
N LYS A 220 -17.33 -15.16 5.78
CA LYS A 220 -17.90 -13.82 5.70
C LYS A 220 -17.37 -12.95 6.85
N GLY A 221 -16.96 -11.73 6.51
CA GLY A 221 -16.49 -10.75 7.48
C GLY A 221 -15.04 -10.92 7.92
N MET A 222 -14.30 -11.92 7.40
CA MET A 222 -12.86 -12.03 7.67
C MET A 222 -12.13 -10.73 7.34
N GLN A 223 -11.08 -10.42 8.11
CA GLN A 223 -10.35 -9.16 8.03
C GLN A 223 -9.03 -9.31 7.27
N ASP A 224 -8.50 -8.18 6.79
CA ASP A 224 -7.15 -8.12 6.23
C ASP A 224 -6.11 -8.57 7.27
N GLY A 225 -5.11 -9.32 6.85
CA GLY A 225 -4.07 -9.89 7.72
C GLY A 225 -4.52 -11.08 8.57
N GLN A 226 -5.79 -11.48 8.54
CA GLN A 226 -6.29 -12.63 9.29
C GLN A 226 -5.63 -13.93 8.82
N LYS A 227 -5.35 -14.84 9.75
CA LYS A 227 -4.62 -16.08 9.49
C LYS A 227 -5.54 -17.30 9.42
N ILE A 228 -5.36 -18.14 8.41
CA ILE A 228 -5.97 -19.46 8.27
C ILE A 228 -4.85 -20.49 8.44
N VAL A 229 -4.97 -21.36 9.45
CA VAL A 229 -3.92 -22.32 9.82
C VAL A 229 -4.34 -23.72 9.39
N MET A 230 -3.51 -24.35 8.57
CA MET A 230 -3.65 -25.75 8.14
C MET A 230 -2.61 -26.60 8.88
N GLN A 231 -3.07 -27.33 9.90
CA GLN A 231 -2.20 -28.05 10.82
C GLN A 231 -1.46 -29.21 10.14
N GLY A 232 -0.14 -29.32 10.38
CA GLY A 232 0.67 -30.44 9.89
C GLY A 232 0.83 -30.52 8.36
N GLU A 233 0.49 -29.44 7.64
CA GLU A 233 0.56 -29.40 6.18
C GLU A 233 1.88 -28.84 5.64
N ALA A 234 2.83 -28.44 6.50
CA ALA A 234 4.14 -27.93 6.10
C ALA A 234 5.06 -29.02 5.53
N ASP A 235 6.32 -28.66 5.27
CA ASP A 235 7.35 -29.57 4.81
C ASP A 235 7.67 -30.61 5.90
N GLN A 236 7.74 -31.87 5.50
CA GLN A 236 8.04 -32.98 6.41
C GLN A 236 9.53 -33.30 6.39
N GLU A 237 10.07 -33.57 7.58
CA GLU A 237 11.43 -34.07 7.75
C GLU A 237 11.42 -35.39 8.54
N PRO A 238 12.25 -36.39 8.17
CA PRO A 238 12.30 -37.67 8.89
C PRO A 238 12.63 -37.48 10.38
N GLY A 239 11.73 -37.92 11.26
CA GLY A 239 11.93 -37.87 12.72
C GLY A 239 11.61 -36.52 13.38
N VAL A 240 11.05 -35.57 12.62
CA VAL A 240 10.63 -34.24 13.05
C VAL A 240 9.11 -34.16 12.91
N GLU A 241 8.42 -33.52 13.87
CA GLU A 241 6.97 -33.29 13.77
C GLU A 241 6.71 -32.19 12.74
N THR A 242 5.74 -32.37 11.83
CA THR A 242 5.48 -31.40 10.77
C THR A 242 4.97 -30.05 11.32
N GLY A 243 5.46 -28.95 10.76
CA GLY A 243 4.90 -27.61 11.00
C GLY A 243 3.54 -27.39 10.33
N ASP A 244 3.01 -26.18 10.45
CA ASP A 244 1.73 -25.77 9.85
C ASP A 244 1.91 -24.92 8.60
N VAL A 245 0.89 -24.89 7.75
CA VAL A 245 0.80 -23.90 6.67
C VAL A 245 -0.13 -22.80 7.12
N ILE A 246 0.38 -21.57 7.19
CA ILE A 246 -0.34 -20.40 7.65
C ILE A 246 -0.60 -19.50 6.45
N PHE A 247 -1.86 -19.41 6.03
CA PHE A 247 -2.30 -18.45 5.03
C PHE A 247 -2.65 -17.13 5.69
N VAL A 248 -1.96 -16.06 5.32
CA VAL A 248 -2.28 -14.69 5.73
C VAL A 248 -3.12 -14.06 4.63
N LEU A 249 -4.37 -13.73 4.93
CA LEU A 249 -5.24 -13.04 3.99
C LEU A 249 -4.70 -11.65 3.69
N LYS A 250 -4.67 -11.29 2.41
CA LYS A 250 -4.30 -9.96 1.95
C LYS A 250 -5.42 -9.38 1.10
N GLN A 251 -6.12 -8.39 1.64
CA GLN A 251 -7.22 -7.73 0.95
C GLN A 251 -6.68 -6.89 -0.21
N LYS A 252 -7.21 -7.13 -1.41
CA LYS A 252 -6.96 -6.26 -2.56
C LYS A 252 -7.73 -4.95 -2.43
N GLU A 253 -7.12 -3.87 -2.89
CA GLU A 253 -7.81 -2.61 -3.06
C GLU A 253 -8.97 -2.78 -4.06
N HIS A 254 -10.09 -2.14 -3.76
CA HIS A 254 -11.30 -2.20 -4.57
C HIS A 254 -11.55 -0.83 -5.21
N ASP A 255 -11.98 -0.80 -6.47
CA ASP A 255 -12.09 0.43 -7.27
C ASP A 255 -13.08 1.47 -6.71
N ARG A 256 -14.21 1.02 -6.16
CA ARG A 256 -15.31 1.87 -5.66
C ARG A 256 -15.43 1.94 -4.14
N PHE A 257 -15.34 0.79 -3.46
CA PHE A 257 -15.51 0.68 -2.02
C PHE A 257 -14.16 0.70 -1.30
N LYS A 258 -14.12 1.42 -0.18
CA LYS A 258 -13.05 1.35 0.80
C LYS A 258 -13.61 0.77 2.09
N ARG A 259 -12.96 -0.28 2.60
CA ARG A 259 -13.34 -0.91 3.87
C ARG A 259 -12.60 -0.23 5.04
N GLU A 260 -13.33 0.09 6.10
CA GLU A 260 -12.77 0.54 7.38
C GLU A 260 -13.44 -0.28 8.50
N GLY A 261 -12.73 -1.28 9.04
CA GLY A 261 -13.31 -2.24 9.98
C GLY A 261 -14.46 -3.02 9.34
N ASP A 262 -15.65 -2.91 9.93
CA ASP A 262 -16.88 -3.54 9.41
C ASP A 262 -17.73 -2.56 8.59
N ASP A 263 -17.32 -1.30 8.46
CA ASP A 263 -18.00 -0.30 7.66
C ASP A 263 -17.39 -0.20 6.25
N LEU A 264 -18.21 0.29 5.31
CA LEU A 264 -17.83 0.54 3.92
C LEU A 264 -17.96 2.03 3.60
N LEU A 265 -17.04 2.54 2.79
CA LEU A 265 -17.05 3.91 2.30
C LEU A 265 -17.07 3.88 0.77
N ILE A 266 -17.92 4.71 0.17
CA ILE A 266 -17.99 4.88 -1.29
C ILE A 266 -18.15 6.36 -1.61
N THR A 267 -17.51 6.80 -2.69
CA THR A 267 -17.75 8.13 -3.25
C THR A 267 -18.63 8.01 -4.48
N VAL A 268 -19.71 8.77 -4.50
CA VAL A 268 -20.67 8.80 -5.60
C VAL A 268 -20.80 10.22 -6.12
N THR A 269 -20.73 10.38 -7.44
CA THR A 269 -20.97 11.66 -8.10
C THR A 269 -22.42 11.74 -8.57
N ILE A 270 -23.10 12.84 -8.24
CA ILE A 270 -24.43 13.19 -8.72
C ILE A 270 -24.37 14.53 -9.46
N THR A 271 -25.33 14.79 -10.33
CA THR A 271 -25.39 16.08 -11.04
C THR A 271 -25.92 17.19 -10.12
N LEU A 272 -25.63 18.45 -10.43
CA LEU A 272 -26.19 19.59 -9.70
C LEU A 272 -27.73 19.57 -9.67
N ALA A 273 -28.38 19.16 -10.77
CA ALA A 273 -29.83 19.04 -10.83
C ALA A 273 -30.35 17.97 -9.84
N GLU A 274 -29.70 16.81 -9.76
CA GLU A 274 -30.05 15.76 -8.80
C GLU A 274 -29.80 16.18 -7.35
N ALA A 275 -28.74 16.96 -7.12
CA ALA A 275 -28.39 17.48 -5.80
C ALA A 275 -29.42 18.49 -5.26
N LEU A 276 -30.05 19.29 -6.14
CA LEU A 276 -31.03 20.32 -5.79
C LEU A 276 -32.48 19.83 -5.85
N CYS A 277 -32.84 19.12 -6.92
CA CYS A 277 -34.21 18.70 -7.21
C CYS A 277 -34.55 17.31 -6.66
N GLY A 278 -33.58 16.61 -6.08
CA GLY A 278 -33.74 15.23 -5.62
C GLY A 278 -33.66 14.21 -6.76
N PHE A 279 -33.64 12.93 -6.40
CA PHE A 279 -33.60 11.81 -7.34
C PHE A 279 -34.11 10.53 -6.68
N SER A 280 -34.51 9.55 -7.49
CA SER A 280 -34.78 8.19 -7.03
C SER A 280 -34.30 7.21 -8.09
N LYS A 281 -33.13 6.61 -7.88
CA LYS A 281 -32.51 5.67 -8.83
C LYS A 281 -31.61 4.67 -8.13
N VAL A 282 -31.30 3.57 -8.82
CA VAL A 282 -30.23 2.66 -8.41
C VAL A 282 -28.91 3.41 -8.53
N LEU A 283 -28.32 3.76 -7.39
CA LEU A 283 -27.13 4.61 -7.34
C LEU A 283 -25.86 3.80 -7.10
N ILE A 284 -25.98 2.70 -6.35
CA ILE A 284 -24.85 1.88 -5.92
C ILE A 284 -25.15 0.43 -6.26
N THR A 285 -24.17 -0.26 -6.85
CA THR A 285 -24.15 -1.73 -6.95
C THR A 285 -23.28 -2.23 -5.81
N HIS A 286 -23.85 -3.03 -4.91
CA HIS A 286 -23.18 -3.57 -3.74
C HIS A 286 -22.28 -4.76 -4.10
N LEU A 287 -21.49 -5.24 -3.14
CA LEU A 287 -20.53 -6.35 -3.25
C LEU A 287 -21.19 -7.72 -3.48
N ASP A 288 -22.49 -7.86 -3.20
CA ASP A 288 -23.31 -9.03 -3.57
C ASP A 288 -23.96 -8.91 -4.96
N GLY A 289 -23.72 -7.80 -5.67
CA GLY A 289 -24.33 -7.51 -6.96
C GLY A 289 -25.73 -6.88 -6.88
N ARG A 290 -26.31 -6.69 -5.68
CA ARG A 290 -27.61 -5.99 -5.56
C ARG A 290 -27.46 -4.51 -5.86
N GLY A 291 -28.46 -3.93 -6.52
CA GLY A 291 -28.58 -2.48 -6.68
C GLY A 291 -29.28 -1.85 -5.48
N LEU A 292 -28.65 -0.85 -4.86
CA LEU A 292 -29.27 -0.03 -3.83
C LEU A 292 -29.95 1.18 -4.47
N VAL A 293 -31.28 1.22 -4.38
CA VAL A 293 -32.08 2.40 -4.74
C VAL A 293 -31.95 3.41 -3.63
N ILE A 294 -31.46 4.60 -3.97
CA ILE A 294 -31.36 5.73 -3.04
C ILE A 294 -32.31 6.79 -3.53
N SER A 295 -33.22 7.21 -2.65
CA SER A 295 -34.18 8.27 -2.90
C SER A 295 -33.84 9.49 -2.05
N GLN A 296 -33.63 10.62 -2.70
CA GLN A 296 -33.53 11.93 -2.08
C GLN A 296 -34.78 12.74 -2.47
N PRO A 297 -35.60 13.19 -1.52
CA PRO A 297 -36.80 13.96 -1.83
C PRO A 297 -36.45 15.34 -2.40
N SER A 298 -37.31 15.85 -3.28
CA SER A 298 -37.17 17.20 -3.81
C SER A 298 -37.25 18.25 -2.70
N GLY A 299 -36.30 19.20 -2.72
CA GLY A 299 -36.20 20.27 -1.72
C GLY A 299 -35.18 20.01 -0.62
N GLU A 300 -34.68 18.78 -0.45
CA GLU A 300 -33.60 18.48 0.49
C GLU A 300 -32.25 18.42 -0.23
N VAL A 301 -31.44 19.46 -0.08
CA VAL A 301 -30.22 19.67 -0.87
C VAL A 301 -29.08 18.76 -0.39
N ILE A 302 -28.40 18.12 -1.36
CA ILE A 302 -27.13 17.42 -1.12
C ILE A 302 -25.99 18.37 -1.42
N THR A 303 -25.28 18.80 -0.38
CA THR A 303 -24.08 19.64 -0.55
C THR A 303 -22.89 18.81 -1.01
N PRO A 304 -22.00 19.36 -1.84
CA PRO A 304 -20.80 18.65 -2.23
C PRO A 304 -19.93 18.27 -1.01
N GLY A 305 -19.45 17.04 -0.97
CA GLY A 305 -18.67 16.48 0.14
C GLY A 305 -19.47 15.93 1.31
N ILE A 306 -20.80 16.08 1.33
CA ILE A 306 -21.64 15.54 2.41
C ILE A 306 -21.56 14.02 2.46
N VAL A 307 -21.58 13.47 3.68
CA VAL A 307 -21.59 12.02 3.91
C VAL A 307 -22.95 11.62 4.48
N LYS A 308 -23.60 10.65 3.84
CA LYS A 308 -24.83 10.01 4.36
C LYS A 308 -24.55 8.56 4.69
N ARG A 309 -25.29 8.01 5.65
CA ARG A 309 -25.14 6.62 6.11
C ARG A 309 -26.35 5.78 5.70
N ILE A 310 -26.08 4.59 5.17
CA ILE A 310 -27.06 3.53 4.95
C ILE A 310 -26.77 2.43 5.99
N ALA A 311 -27.73 2.22 6.89
CA ALA A 311 -27.57 1.26 7.97
C ALA A 311 -27.58 -0.19 7.45
N ASN A 312 -26.79 -1.07 8.07
CA ASN A 312 -26.73 -2.52 7.78
C ASN A 312 -26.30 -2.91 6.35
N GLU A 313 -25.72 -1.98 5.59
CA GLU A 313 -25.17 -2.24 4.25
C GLU A 313 -23.63 -2.17 4.23
N GLY A 314 -22.96 -2.30 5.38
CA GLY A 314 -21.50 -2.47 5.50
C GLY A 314 -21.07 -3.94 5.39
N MET A 315 -19.86 -4.25 5.84
CA MET A 315 -19.34 -5.63 5.87
C MET A 315 -20.05 -6.48 6.94
N PRO A 316 -20.20 -7.80 6.73
CA PRO A 316 -20.67 -8.72 7.76
C PRO A 316 -19.66 -8.79 8.92
N HIS A 317 -20.14 -8.91 10.15
CA HIS A 317 -19.26 -9.18 11.28
C HIS A 317 -18.73 -10.61 11.22
N TYR A 318 -17.43 -10.79 11.44
CA TYR A 318 -16.82 -12.13 11.48
C TYR A 318 -17.47 -12.98 12.58
N LYS A 319 -17.84 -14.23 12.24
CA LYS A 319 -18.60 -15.19 13.08
C LYS A 319 -20.03 -14.79 13.45
N ARG A 320 -20.46 -13.56 13.16
CA ARG A 320 -21.83 -13.07 13.34
C ARG A 320 -22.33 -12.47 12.02
N SER A 321 -22.44 -13.32 11.01
CA SER A 321 -22.74 -12.88 9.64
C SER A 321 -24.11 -12.25 9.44
N ASP A 322 -25.01 -12.42 10.41
CA ASP A 322 -26.36 -11.83 10.40
C ASP A 322 -26.33 -10.34 10.74
N GLU A 323 -25.30 -9.91 11.47
CA GLU A 323 -25.06 -8.50 11.77
C GLU A 323 -24.10 -7.92 10.71
N ARG A 324 -24.34 -6.67 10.31
CA ARG A 324 -23.52 -5.95 9.34
C ARG A 324 -23.20 -4.55 9.85
N GLY A 325 -22.05 -4.03 9.44
CA GLY A 325 -21.73 -2.61 9.60
C GLY A 325 -22.58 -1.73 8.68
N ASN A 326 -22.14 -0.50 8.48
CA ASN A 326 -22.84 0.52 7.72
C ASN A 326 -22.09 0.90 6.43
N LEU A 327 -22.84 1.43 5.46
CA LEU A 327 -22.28 2.03 4.25
C LEU A 327 -22.34 3.55 4.35
N TYR A 328 -21.19 4.20 4.25
CA TYR A 328 -21.04 5.65 4.20
C TYR A 328 -20.85 6.10 2.75
N VAL A 329 -21.76 6.93 2.28
CA VAL A 329 -21.77 7.46 0.92
C VAL A 329 -21.34 8.92 0.97
N LYS A 330 -20.15 9.22 0.44
CA LYS A 330 -19.69 10.59 0.21
C LYS A 330 -20.22 11.05 -1.14
N PHE A 331 -21.02 12.11 -1.14
CA PHE A 331 -21.56 12.68 -2.38
C PHE A 331 -20.62 13.74 -2.93
N ASN A 332 -20.29 13.60 -4.22
CA ASN A 332 -19.70 14.66 -5.01
C ASN A 332 -20.75 15.24 -5.95
N VAL A 333 -20.72 16.54 -6.18
CA VAL A 333 -21.65 17.22 -7.10
C VAL A 333 -20.88 17.67 -8.33
N GLU A 334 -21.30 17.16 -9.49
CA GLU A 334 -20.79 17.61 -10.77
C GLU A 334 -21.55 18.84 -11.23
N PHE A 335 -20.83 19.96 -11.32
CA PHE A 335 -21.33 21.20 -11.88
C PHE A 335 -21.29 21.13 -13.41
N PRO A 336 -22.24 21.79 -14.09
CA PRO A 336 -22.22 21.87 -15.54
C PRO A 336 -20.98 22.65 -16.01
N THR A 337 -20.52 22.34 -17.22
CA THR A 337 -19.35 23.00 -17.83
C THR A 337 -19.60 24.49 -18.10
N SER A 338 -18.55 25.28 -18.24
CA SER A 338 -18.68 26.68 -18.66
C SER A 338 -19.47 26.80 -19.96
N MET A 339 -20.35 27.81 -20.05
CA MET A 339 -21.19 28.08 -21.22
C MET A 339 -22.16 26.93 -21.60
N TRP A 340 -22.60 26.13 -20.64
CA TRP A 340 -23.51 25.00 -20.89
C TRP A 340 -24.93 25.38 -21.33
N THR A 341 -25.34 26.65 -21.15
CA THR A 341 -26.72 27.09 -21.40
C THR A 341 -26.78 28.51 -21.97
N SER A 342 -27.95 28.88 -22.52
CA SER A 342 -28.19 30.20 -23.11
C SER A 342 -28.38 31.29 -22.03
N PRO A 343 -28.10 32.57 -22.35
CA PRO A 343 -28.30 33.69 -21.43
C PRO A 343 -29.73 33.80 -20.86
N ASP A 344 -30.74 33.51 -21.68
CA ASP A 344 -32.16 33.57 -21.24
C ASP A 344 -32.45 32.55 -20.13
N LYS A 345 -31.86 31.35 -20.23
CA LYS A 345 -32.01 30.31 -19.20
C LYS A 345 -31.25 30.67 -17.91
N LEU A 346 -30.16 31.44 -18.01
CA LEU A 346 -29.45 31.94 -16.82
C LEU A 346 -30.30 32.96 -16.05
N GLN A 347 -31.06 33.82 -16.73
CA GLN A 347 -31.99 34.74 -16.06
C GLN A 347 -33.10 33.98 -15.32
N ILE A 348 -33.61 32.90 -15.91
CA ILE A 348 -34.59 32.03 -15.24
C ILE A 348 -33.95 31.39 -13.99
N LEU A 349 -32.73 30.86 -14.11
CA LEU A 349 -32.00 30.28 -12.98
C LEU A 349 -31.82 31.29 -11.83
N GLU A 350 -31.48 32.54 -12.16
CA GLU A 350 -31.30 33.62 -11.19
C GLU A 350 -32.60 33.98 -10.46
N SER A 351 -33.76 33.85 -11.10
CA SER A 351 -35.04 34.10 -10.44
C SER A 351 -35.48 32.99 -9.47
N VAL A 352 -34.92 31.77 -9.61
CA VAL A 352 -35.26 30.60 -8.78
C VAL A 352 -34.28 30.44 -7.61
N LEU A 353 -33.02 30.87 -7.78
CA LEU A 353 -31.99 30.78 -6.76
C LEU A 353 -32.08 31.91 -5.72
N PRO A 354 -31.43 31.78 -4.54
CA PRO A 354 -31.34 32.86 -3.58
C PRO A 354 -30.80 34.16 -4.23
N PRO A 355 -31.35 35.33 -3.86
CA PRO A 355 -30.96 36.59 -4.47
C PRO A 355 -29.48 36.88 -4.21
N ARG A 356 -28.84 37.58 -5.15
CA ARG A 356 -27.46 38.06 -4.96
C ARG A 356 -27.39 38.88 -3.68
N THR A 357 -26.37 38.61 -2.86
CA THR A 357 -26.08 39.45 -1.71
C THR A 357 -25.74 40.85 -2.22
N PRO A 358 -26.51 41.90 -1.85
CA PRO A 358 -26.19 43.25 -2.25
C PRO A 358 -24.83 43.64 -1.65
N GLU A 359 -24.05 44.40 -2.42
CA GLU A 359 -22.80 44.95 -1.92
C GLU A 359 -23.11 45.94 -0.80
N ASP A 360 -22.44 45.79 0.35
CA ASP A 360 -22.54 46.76 1.43
C ASP A 360 -21.68 47.98 1.12
N ILE A 361 -22.29 48.96 0.46
CA ILE A 361 -21.66 50.22 0.05
C ILE A 361 -21.09 50.98 1.26
N SER A 362 -21.65 50.81 2.47
CA SER A 362 -21.18 51.49 3.67
C SER A 362 -19.78 51.04 4.12
N SER A 363 -19.38 49.83 3.70
CA SER A 363 -18.07 49.23 3.99
C SER A 363 -17.08 49.34 2.83
N ARG A 364 -17.46 50.03 1.75
CA ARG A 364 -16.64 50.12 0.53
C ARG A 364 -15.40 51.00 0.77
N PRO A 365 -14.17 50.51 0.51
CA PRO A 365 -12.96 51.33 0.60
C PRO A 365 -13.00 52.52 -0.36
N GLU A 366 -12.28 53.60 -0.02
CA GLU A 366 -12.18 54.80 -0.88
C GLU A 366 -11.53 54.51 -2.25
N VAL A 367 -10.63 53.53 -2.30
CA VAL A 367 -9.93 53.10 -3.51
C VAL A 367 -10.35 51.67 -3.84
N VAL A 368 -10.92 51.46 -5.02
CA VAL A 368 -11.32 50.14 -5.53
C VAL A 368 -10.74 49.96 -6.92
N ASP A 369 -9.93 48.90 -7.08
CA ASP A 369 -9.36 48.49 -8.37
C ASP A 369 -10.18 47.35 -8.96
N ASP A 370 -10.52 47.45 -10.25
CA ASP A 370 -11.12 46.35 -10.99
C ASP A 370 -10.04 45.33 -11.37
N VAL A 371 -10.19 44.09 -10.90
CA VAL A 371 -9.24 43.00 -11.16
C VAL A 371 -9.91 41.87 -11.93
N GLU A 372 -9.19 41.32 -12.91
CA GLU A 372 -9.61 40.13 -13.64
C GLU A 372 -9.16 38.87 -12.90
N LEU A 373 -10.08 37.92 -12.73
CA LEU A 373 -9.76 36.58 -12.23
C LEU A 373 -9.19 35.75 -13.37
N ILE A 374 -7.99 35.22 -13.15
CA ILE A 374 -7.31 34.29 -14.06
C ILE A 374 -7.21 32.94 -13.35
N ASP A 375 -7.32 31.84 -14.09
CA ASP A 375 -7.13 30.50 -13.55
C ASP A 375 -5.77 30.39 -12.84
N GLY A 376 -5.78 29.87 -11.62
CA GLY A 376 -4.58 29.64 -10.81
C GLY A 376 -4.50 28.21 -10.31
N ASP A 377 -3.29 27.65 -10.24
CA ASP A 377 -3.00 26.35 -9.62
C ASP A 377 -2.22 26.57 -8.33
N PHE A 378 -2.80 26.19 -7.18
CA PHE A 378 -2.12 26.27 -5.89
C PHE A 378 -0.84 25.42 -5.86
N GLY A 379 -0.75 24.34 -6.63
CA GLY A 379 0.46 23.56 -6.81
C GLY A 379 1.60 24.39 -7.40
N GLU A 380 1.33 25.10 -8.51
CA GLU A 380 2.30 26.00 -9.15
C GLU A 380 2.72 27.13 -8.20
N TRP A 381 1.75 27.67 -7.45
CA TRP A 381 2.04 28.68 -6.43
C TRP A 381 2.92 28.16 -5.29
N TYR A 382 2.64 26.96 -4.77
CA TYR A 382 3.47 26.32 -3.72
C TYR A 382 4.88 25.99 -4.23
N ASP A 383 5.01 25.52 -5.47
CA ASP A 383 6.31 25.23 -6.08
C ASP A 383 7.13 26.52 -6.29
N MET A 384 6.46 27.62 -6.66
CA MET A 384 7.08 28.94 -6.77
C MET A 384 7.57 29.50 -5.43
N LEU A 385 6.86 29.20 -4.31
CA LEU A 385 7.27 29.57 -2.96
C LEU A 385 8.38 28.68 -2.38
N GLY A 386 8.34 27.37 -2.65
CA GLY A 386 9.35 26.41 -2.21
C GLY A 386 10.76 26.71 -2.74
N SER A 387 10.86 27.47 -3.83
CA SER A 387 12.13 27.93 -4.39
C SER A 387 12.73 29.14 -3.65
N LYS A 388 11.96 29.86 -2.82
CA LYS A 388 12.38 31.17 -2.30
C LYS A 388 12.49 31.36 -0.80
N ASN A 389 11.98 30.48 0.06
CA ASN A 389 12.29 30.44 1.49
C ASN A 389 11.51 29.27 2.08
N GLY A 390 12.11 28.47 2.97
CA GLY A 390 11.54 27.23 3.55
C GLY A 390 10.26 27.41 4.38
N PHE A 391 9.19 27.91 3.76
CA PHE A 391 7.84 27.96 4.32
C PHE A 391 7.28 26.55 4.40
N LYS A 392 6.78 26.18 5.58
CA LYS A 392 6.01 24.94 5.77
C LYS A 392 4.77 25.01 4.88
N LYS A 393 4.62 24.01 4.02
CA LYS A 393 3.44 23.80 3.16
C LYS A 393 2.18 23.78 4.04
N LEU A 394 1.38 24.84 3.99
CA LEU A 394 0.03 24.83 4.56
C LEU A 394 -0.75 23.81 3.74
N LYS A 395 -1.16 22.70 4.37
CA LYS A 395 -2.00 21.70 3.71
C LYS A 395 -3.41 22.27 3.59
N PHE A 396 -3.69 22.98 2.50
CA PHE A 396 -5.06 23.13 2.02
C PHE A 396 -5.42 21.83 1.31
N SER A 397 -6.16 20.95 1.99
CA SER A 397 -6.78 19.79 1.34
C SER A 397 -7.98 20.29 0.54
N ASN A 398 -7.78 20.59 -0.73
CA ASN A 398 -8.90 20.63 -1.67
C ASN A 398 -9.24 19.16 -1.96
N GLU A 399 -10.27 18.61 -1.31
CA GLU A 399 -10.70 17.21 -1.48
C GLU A 399 -11.24 16.89 -2.89
N TYR A 400 -11.14 17.83 -3.83
CA TYR A 400 -11.50 17.68 -5.24
C TYR A 400 -10.39 17.11 -6.12
N ASP A 401 -9.16 17.05 -5.63
CA ASP A 401 -8.01 16.59 -6.41
C ASP A 401 -7.60 15.15 -6.06
N ASN A 402 -8.34 14.16 -6.59
CA ASN A 402 -7.76 12.84 -6.75
C ASN A 402 -6.71 12.93 -7.87
N ALA A 403 -5.42 12.78 -7.52
CA ALA A 403 -4.29 12.81 -8.46
C ALA A 403 -4.50 11.90 -9.69
N ALA A 404 -5.18 10.76 -9.50
CA ALA A 404 -5.55 9.84 -10.57
C ALA A 404 -6.54 10.44 -11.59
N SER A 405 -7.43 11.35 -11.17
CA SER A 405 -8.36 12.05 -12.04
C SER A 405 -7.66 13.13 -12.87
N LYS A 406 -6.69 13.87 -12.30
CA LYS A 406 -5.91 14.89 -13.03
C LYS A 406 -5.09 14.24 -14.15
N GLU A 407 -4.46 13.11 -13.86
CA GLU A 407 -3.64 12.36 -14.83
C GLU A 407 -4.50 11.72 -15.93
N LYS A 408 -5.65 11.13 -15.59
CA LYS A 408 -6.60 10.55 -16.56
C LYS A 408 -7.22 11.62 -17.46
N ARG A 409 -7.58 12.78 -16.89
CA ARG A 409 -8.15 13.93 -17.64
C ARG A 409 -7.11 14.58 -18.55
N ALA A 410 -5.84 14.67 -18.12
CA ALA A 410 -4.73 15.12 -18.95
C ALA A 410 -4.46 14.16 -20.14
N LEU A 411 -4.53 12.84 -19.91
CA LEU A 411 -4.38 11.82 -20.95
C LEU A 411 -5.52 11.83 -21.98
N LEU A 412 -6.77 11.97 -21.52
CA LEU A 412 -7.95 12.12 -22.38
C LEU A 412 -7.85 13.40 -23.22
N ASN A 413 -7.57 14.53 -22.58
CA ASN A 413 -7.37 15.81 -23.27
C ASN A 413 -6.23 15.74 -24.30
N HIS A 414 -5.14 15.04 -24.01
CA HIS A 414 -4.03 14.88 -24.96
C HIS A 414 -4.44 14.01 -26.17
N LYS A 415 -5.14 12.89 -25.94
CA LYS A 415 -5.61 12.00 -27.01
C LYS A 415 -6.68 12.66 -27.89
N GLU A 416 -7.66 13.33 -27.31
CA GLU A 416 -8.69 14.07 -28.04
C GLU A 416 -8.06 15.21 -28.87
N ASN A 417 -7.11 15.96 -28.28
CA ASN A 417 -6.36 16.97 -29.02
C ASN A 417 -5.53 16.38 -30.17
N GLU A 418 -4.99 15.17 -30.03
CA GLU A 418 -4.21 14.54 -31.09
C GLU A 418 -5.10 14.10 -32.28
N VAL A 419 -6.28 13.55 -32.00
CA VAL A 419 -7.27 13.18 -33.01
C VAL A 419 -7.77 14.42 -33.74
N LEU A 420 -8.16 15.47 -33.01
CA LEU A 420 -8.56 16.75 -33.60
C LEU A 420 -7.46 17.36 -34.48
N ARG A 421 -6.21 17.36 -34.02
CA ARG A 421 -5.06 17.85 -34.81
C ARG A 421 -4.85 17.06 -36.10
N LYS A 422 -5.07 15.74 -36.08
CA LYS A 422 -4.97 14.87 -37.28
C LYS A 422 -6.11 15.16 -38.25
N THR A 423 -7.34 15.30 -37.76
CA THR A 423 -8.53 15.62 -38.57
C THR A 423 -8.44 16.99 -39.23
N VAL A 424 -8.12 18.03 -38.45
CA VAL A 424 -7.91 19.40 -38.96
C VAL A 424 -6.80 19.44 -40.02
N ASN A 425 -5.70 18.71 -39.81
CA ASN A 425 -4.63 18.63 -40.81
C ASN A 425 -5.09 17.97 -42.12
N LYS A 426 -5.92 16.93 -42.07
CA LYS A 426 -6.47 16.28 -43.27
C LYS A 426 -7.37 17.24 -44.05
N ILE A 427 -8.28 17.94 -43.37
CA ILE A 427 -9.19 18.92 -43.98
C ILE A 427 -8.40 20.07 -44.63
N LEU A 428 -7.39 20.61 -43.95
CA LEU A 428 -6.55 21.69 -44.48
C LEU A 428 -5.74 21.26 -45.72
N VAL A 429 -5.35 19.99 -45.81
CA VAL A 429 -4.65 19.44 -46.99
C VAL A 429 -5.63 19.26 -48.16
N ALA A 430 -6.79 18.63 -47.91
CA ALA A 430 -7.81 18.34 -48.91
C ALA A 430 -8.38 19.61 -49.57
N THR A 431 -8.56 20.68 -48.78
CA THR A 431 -9.07 21.98 -49.26
C THR A 431 -8.01 22.89 -49.89
N HIS A 432 -6.76 22.42 -50.02
CA HIS A 432 -5.59 23.22 -50.43
C HIS A 432 -5.29 24.46 -49.56
N THR A 433 -6.07 24.70 -48.50
CA THR A 433 -5.93 25.81 -47.57
C THR A 433 -4.60 25.80 -46.84
N LYS A 434 -4.03 24.61 -46.58
CA LYS A 434 -2.68 24.46 -46.01
C LYS A 434 -1.59 25.10 -46.88
N LYS A 435 -1.69 24.98 -48.22
CA LYS A 435 -0.74 25.62 -49.14
C LYS A 435 -0.90 27.15 -49.11
N ARG A 436 -2.14 27.63 -49.09
CA ARG A 436 -2.47 29.06 -48.97
C ARG A 436 -1.97 29.67 -47.65
N LEU A 437 -2.21 29.01 -46.51
CA LEU A 437 -1.71 29.43 -45.19
C LEU A 437 -0.18 29.43 -45.12
N LYS A 438 0.49 28.44 -45.72
CA LYS A 438 1.96 28.43 -45.85
C LYS A 438 2.48 29.60 -46.68
N SER A 439 1.80 29.96 -47.77
CA SER A 439 2.17 31.11 -48.60
C SER A 439 2.04 32.41 -47.81
N ILE A 440 0.90 32.64 -47.15
CA ILE A 440 0.65 33.82 -46.32
C ILE A 440 1.68 33.93 -45.18
N LEU A 441 1.95 32.83 -44.48
CA LEU A 441 2.96 32.78 -43.43
C LEU A 441 4.35 33.15 -43.98
N THR A 442 4.71 32.62 -45.16
CA THR A 442 6.01 32.90 -45.79
C THR A 442 6.16 34.37 -46.16
N THR A 443 5.10 35.00 -46.68
CA THR A 443 5.08 36.44 -46.99
C THR A 443 5.24 37.26 -45.71
N LYS A 444 4.43 37.00 -44.68
CA LYS A 444 4.49 37.74 -43.41
C LYS A 444 5.83 37.62 -42.69
N LEU A 445 6.41 36.42 -42.68
CA LEU A 445 7.75 36.17 -42.10
C LEU A 445 8.87 36.86 -42.89
N THR A 446 8.63 37.18 -44.16
CA THR A 446 9.59 37.92 -45.00
C THR A 446 9.44 39.42 -44.79
N GLU A 447 8.21 39.93 -44.73
CA GLU A 447 7.87 41.34 -44.47
C GLU A 447 8.32 41.79 -43.07
N CYS A 448 8.14 40.97 -42.04
CA CYS A 448 8.53 41.30 -40.68
C CYS A 448 10.04 41.13 -40.41
N GLY A 449 10.85 40.90 -41.45
CA GLY A 449 12.30 40.77 -41.35
C GLY A 449 12.80 39.46 -40.72
N TRP A 450 11.93 38.63 -40.13
CA TRP A 450 12.29 37.43 -39.38
C TRP A 450 13.16 36.46 -40.21
N LYS A 451 12.84 36.28 -41.50
CA LYS A 451 13.62 35.41 -42.39
C LYS A 451 15.04 35.93 -42.62
N ARG A 452 15.24 37.25 -42.61
CA ARG A 452 16.59 37.87 -42.73
C ARG A 452 17.36 37.72 -41.43
N ASP A 453 16.71 37.92 -40.28
CA ASP A 453 17.32 37.80 -38.95
C ASP A 453 17.71 36.36 -38.63
N LEU A 454 16.84 35.39 -38.95
CA LEU A 454 17.15 33.98 -38.80
C LEU A 454 18.34 33.59 -39.68
N LYS A 455 18.38 34.04 -40.95
CA LYS A 455 19.51 33.78 -41.86
C LYS A 455 20.81 34.43 -41.38
N LYS A 456 20.75 35.62 -40.77
CA LYS A 456 21.91 36.31 -40.19
C LYS A 456 22.45 35.53 -38.99
N ARG A 457 21.60 35.13 -38.06
CA ARG A 457 21.99 34.35 -36.87
C ARG A 457 22.52 32.96 -37.23
N ILE A 458 21.92 32.32 -38.24
CA ILE A 458 22.42 31.06 -38.78
C ILE A 458 23.86 31.23 -39.30
N LYS A 459 24.12 32.27 -40.11
CA LYS A 459 25.46 32.57 -40.62
C LYS A 459 26.47 32.88 -39.50
N GLU A 460 26.06 33.65 -38.50
CA GLU A 460 26.88 33.95 -37.32
C GLU A 460 27.20 32.69 -36.52
N SER A 461 26.22 31.81 -36.33
CA SER A 461 26.40 30.54 -35.61
C SER A 461 27.28 29.55 -36.38
N ILE A 462 27.20 29.48 -37.71
CA ILE A 462 28.10 28.65 -38.54
C ILE A 462 29.53 29.16 -38.40
N LYS A 463 29.71 30.49 -38.48
CA LYS A 463 31.02 31.14 -38.33
C LYS A 463 31.62 30.92 -36.94
N ALA A 464 30.80 30.98 -35.89
CA ALA A 464 31.22 30.72 -34.51
C ALA A 464 31.59 29.25 -34.25
N LYS A 465 30.92 28.30 -34.92
CA LYS A 465 31.21 26.86 -34.80
C LYS A 465 32.35 26.38 -35.71
N GLY A 466 32.92 27.23 -36.58
CA GLY A 466 34.06 26.88 -37.45
C GLY A 466 33.73 25.83 -38.53
N ILE A 467 32.45 25.66 -38.87
CA ILE A 467 32.00 24.61 -39.79
C ILE A 467 32.10 25.11 -41.23
N HIS A 468 33.06 24.60 -42.00
CA HIS A 468 33.26 25.01 -43.40
C HIS A 468 32.23 24.41 -44.36
N ASN A 469 31.62 23.25 -44.03
CA ASN A 469 30.52 22.61 -44.77
C ASN A 469 29.59 21.88 -43.79
N ALA A 470 28.40 22.45 -43.52
CA ALA A 470 27.39 21.81 -42.67
C ALA A 470 26.39 21.01 -43.54
N THR A 471 26.03 19.79 -43.13
CA THR A 471 25.01 18.98 -43.81
C THR A 471 23.60 19.46 -43.45
N VAL A 472 22.65 19.35 -44.38
CA VAL A 472 21.26 19.83 -44.22
C VAL A 472 20.62 19.27 -42.94
N ASP A 473 20.85 17.99 -42.62
CA ASP A 473 20.28 17.32 -41.44
C ASP A 473 20.83 17.85 -40.11
N GLN A 474 22.10 18.28 -40.08
CA GLN A 474 22.70 18.91 -38.89
C GLN A 474 22.12 20.30 -38.64
N LEU A 475 21.68 20.98 -39.71
CA LEU A 475 21.06 22.31 -39.63
C LEU A 475 19.59 22.23 -39.24
N GLU A 476 18.90 21.15 -39.60
CA GLU A 476 17.47 20.97 -39.30
C GLU A 476 17.23 20.86 -37.78
N ASN A 477 17.90 19.95 -37.07
CA ASN A 477 17.56 19.67 -35.66
C ASN A 477 17.86 20.84 -34.70
N ASP A 478 19.01 21.50 -34.85
CA ASP A 478 19.42 22.59 -33.96
C ASP A 478 18.59 23.86 -34.17
N TRP A 479 18.20 24.15 -35.42
CA TRP A 479 17.61 25.45 -35.77
C TRP A 479 16.10 25.41 -36.00
N LEU A 480 15.47 24.25 -36.22
CA LEU A 480 14.01 24.14 -36.24
C LEU A 480 13.39 24.51 -34.90
N GLN A 481 14.00 24.11 -33.79
CA GLN A 481 13.48 24.43 -32.45
C GLN A 481 13.57 25.93 -32.15
N TYR A 482 14.71 26.56 -32.47
CA TYR A 482 14.88 28.01 -32.33
C TYR A 482 13.98 28.78 -33.30
N GLY A 483 13.88 28.33 -34.55
CA GLY A 483 13.00 28.92 -35.56
C GLY A 483 11.55 28.94 -35.09
N ARG A 484 11.02 27.82 -34.59
CA ARG A 484 9.63 27.75 -34.07
C ARG A 484 9.39 28.68 -32.87
N LYS A 485 10.36 28.79 -31.96
CA LYS A 485 10.26 29.66 -30.77
C LYS A 485 10.37 31.14 -31.12
N SER A 486 11.21 31.51 -32.09
CA SER A 486 11.52 32.90 -32.44
C SER A 486 10.52 33.57 -33.41
N VAL A 487 9.52 32.85 -33.92
CA VAL A 487 8.45 33.47 -34.72
C VAL A 487 7.71 34.51 -33.86
N PRO A 488 7.49 35.74 -34.35
CA PRO A 488 6.75 36.77 -33.62
C PRO A 488 5.35 36.31 -33.21
N GLU A 489 4.94 36.63 -31.98
CA GLU A 489 3.67 36.17 -31.42
C GLU A 489 2.46 36.72 -32.19
N SER A 490 2.57 37.94 -32.74
CA SER A 490 1.56 38.55 -33.61
C SER A 490 1.27 37.72 -34.86
N ILE A 491 2.26 37.05 -35.43
CA ILE A 491 2.11 36.17 -36.60
C ILE A 491 1.48 34.84 -36.19
N LYS A 492 1.82 34.31 -35.01
CA LYS A 492 1.20 33.08 -34.48
C LYS A 492 -0.29 33.28 -34.20
N VAL A 493 -0.64 34.40 -33.55
CA VAL A 493 -2.03 34.75 -33.24
C VAL A 493 -2.87 34.97 -34.51
N ASP A 494 -2.33 35.66 -35.52
CA ASP A 494 -3.03 35.82 -36.81
C ASP A 494 -3.19 34.50 -37.58
N LEU A 495 -2.19 33.60 -37.54
CA LEU A 495 -2.31 32.28 -38.15
C LEU A 495 -3.37 31.43 -37.44
N LEU A 496 -3.40 31.45 -36.11
CA LEU A 496 -4.39 30.74 -35.29
C LEU A 496 -5.80 31.27 -35.54
N ARG A 497 -5.96 32.60 -35.62
CA ARG A 497 -7.25 33.23 -35.97
C ARG A 497 -7.76 32.76 -37.32
N ARG A 498 -6.91 32.73 -38.35
CA ARG A 498 -7.29 32.27 -39.70
C ARG A 498 -7.59 30.78 -39.76
N ILE A 499 -6.90 29.97 -38.96
CA ILE A 499 -7.21 28.54 -38.83
C ILE A 499 -8.57 28.38 -38.14
N LYS A 500 -8.86 29.16 -37.10
CA LYS A 500 -10.13 29.13 -36.39
C LYS A 500 -11.29 29.58 -37.28
N GLU A 501 -11.16 30.73 -37.97
CA GLU A 501 -12.12 31.19 -38.97
C GLU A 501 -12.35 30.15 -40.08
N PHE A 502 -11.31 29.43 -40.50
CA PHE A 502 -11.45 28.37 -41.49
C PHE A 502 -12.22 27.15 -40.93
N ILE A 503 -11.94 26.76 -39.69
CA ILE A 503 -12.64 25.66 -39.01
C ILE A 503 -14.11 26.01 -38.82
N ASP A 504 -14.40 27.21 -38.32
CA ASP A 504 -15.77 27.68 -38.06
C ASP A 504 -16.61 27.78 -39.35
N ASN A 505 -15.96 28.05 -40.50
CA ASN A 505 -16.64 28.13 -41.80
C ASN A 505 -16.78 26.78 -42.54
N ASN A 506 -16.07 25.73 -42.14
CA ASN A 506 -16.04 24.44 -42.87
C ASN A 506 -16.37 23.22 -41.99
N VAL A 507 -16.57 23.42 -40.69
CA VAL A 507 -16.94 22.38 -39.74
C VAL A 507 -18.27 22.80 -39.12
N THR A 508 -19.38 22.46 -39.77
CA THR A 508 -20.70 22.44 -39.11
C THR A 508 -20.70 21.26 -38.15
N VAL A 509 -20.66 21.53 -36.84
CA VAL A 509 -20.83 20.49 -35.82
C VAL A 509 -22.33 20.23 -35.70
N ASP A 510 -22.87 19.43 -36.63
CA ASP A 510 -24.15 18.75 -36.37
C ASP A 510 -23.85 17.58 -35.46
N SER A 511 -24.31 17.72 -34.22
CA SER A 511 -24.31 16.69 -33.20
C SER A 511 -25.40 15.68 -33.50
N GLU A 512 -25.13 14.74 -34.43
CA GLU A 512 -25.78 13.43 -34.51
C GLU A 512 -25.05 12.59 -35.57
N GLU A 513 -24.51 11.44 -35.13
CA GLU A 513 -24.02 10.31 -35.94
C GLU A 513 -23.11 10.61 -37.15
N ALA A 514 -21.80 10.71 -36.92
CA ALA A 514 -20.81 10.50 -37.97
C ALA A 514 -20.62 9.00 -38.22
N ASP A 515 -21.54 8.46 -39.02
CA ASP A 515 -21.43 7.15 -39.65
C ASP A 515 -20.17 7.12 -40.54
N ILE A 516 -19.26 6.20 -40.25
CA ILE A 516 -18.04 5.96 -41.01
C ILE A 516 -18.44 5.09 -42.20
N GLY A 517 -18.98 5.71 -43.25
CA GLY A 517 -19.41 4.96 -44.42
C GLY A 517 -19.52 5.83 -45.65
N GLY A 518 -18.57 5.68 -46.58
CA GLY A 518 -18.79 6.08 -47.97
C GLY A 518 -17.76 7.03 -48.56
N ILE A 519 -16.50 6.60 -48.65
CA ILE A 519 -15.69 6.92 -49.84
C ILE A 519 -14.99 5.62 -50.27
N ASP A 520 -15.41 5.19 -51.45
CA ASP A 520 -15.01 4.01 -52.22
C ASP A 520 -13.47 3.85 -52.32
N PRO A 521 -12.88 2.70 -51.94
CA PRO A 521 -11.45 2.46 -52.06
C PRO A 521 -10.98 2.16 -53.50
N SER A 522 -11.85 2.27 -54.50
CA SER A 522 -11.52 1.99 -55.91
C SER A 522 -11.16 3.24 -56.74
N LYS A 523 -10.24 4.09 -56.25
CA LYS A 523 -9.44 4.97 -57.14
C LYS A 523 -8.00 5.10 -56.64
N GLU A 524 -7.16 4.21 -57.16
CA GLU A 524 -5.73 4.44 -57.34
C GLU A 524 -5.49 5.79 -58.04
N GLN A 525 -4.47 6.55 -57.62
CA GLN A 525 -3.25 6.80 -58.42
C GLN A 525 -2.42 7.99 -57.91
N LEU A 526 -1.13 7.69 -57.71
CA LEU A 526 0.05 8.52 -57.99
C LEU A 526 0.44 9.67 -57.04
N THR A 527 1.58 9.40 -56.36
CA THR A 527 2.73 10.26 -56.00
C THR A 527 2.60 11.34 -54.94
#